data_AF-A0A904A630-F1
#
_entry.id   AF-A0A904A630-F1
#
_cell.length_a   1.000
_cell.length_b   1.000
_cell.length_c   1.000
_cell.angle_alpha   90.00
_cell.angle_beta   90.00
_cell.angle_gamma   90.00
#
_symmetry.space_group_name_H-M   'P 1'
#
loop_
_entity.id
_entity.type
_entity.pdbx_description
1 polymer ?
#
loop_
_entity_poly.entity_id
_entity_poly.type
_entity_poly.pdbx_seq_one_letter_code
_entity_poly.pdbx_strand_id
1 'polypeptide(L)'
;MAARATLHQTDVSRPPPQIDDSFPHPTLLEQLRVADEHCVQQFLACVSSANTPHESKPSPTPMPVNIGIYREELREALRVLQTLHHSMLVLEELKEDDPNWMEEVQRAEQLKSLLADSLLPLEDANRKEQLAHKLTIRQKKRAWQKRRNERLKANRTAQQAARVERLREIAAWQADWQERLNQERIAREELQMKTHILTDVRRRKARAKRVLGRFEKSLRLRQQRQRSKPTIDPEVEESFRKRMDTLVTEWSGKLNECVKEEKRLKDELNRQTVGNAGRRRENRWRKVLFGSAAQSALAAGRRSNKEDLWQELVTVRRAWDKFCLPYEPNNSANNAGGSVAPSTWILPPEQPLPEWGVYRDGGQQIKHGKESHRYPARSSV
;
A
#
# COMPACT_ATOMS: atom_id res chain seq x y z
N MET A 1 55.45 3.00 9.40
CA MET A 1 54.42 2.07 9.89
C MET A 1 53.06 2.71 9.64
N ALA A 2 52.29 2.17 8.69
CA ALA A 2 51.04 2.74 8.21
C ALA A 2 49.84 1.94 8.75
N ALA A 3 48.94 2.59 9.49
CA ALA A 3 47.68 2.01 9.91
C ALA A 3 46.55 2.53 8.99
N ARG A 4 45.96 1.61 8.23
CA ARG A 4 44.82 1.85 7.34
C ARG A 4 43.55 2.00 8.18
N ALA A 5 42.85 3.12 8.06
CA ALA A 5 41.48 3.28 8.55
C ALA A 5 40.52 2.56 7.58
N THR A 6 39.86 1.51 8.06
CA THR A 6 38.81 0.78 7.36
C THR A 6 37.53 1.61 7.29
N LEU A 7 37.13 1.97 6.07
CA LEU A 7 35.78 2.45 5.75
C LEU A 7 34.78 1.34 6.06
N HIS A 8 33.86 1.57 7.01
CA HIS A 8 32.69 0.71 7.18
C HIS A 8 31.76 0.88 5.98
N GLN A 9 31.86 -0.05 5.02
CA GLN A 9 30.83 -0.30 4.02
C GLN A 9 29.58 -0.79 4.74
N THR A 10 28.47 -0.07 4.56
CA THR A 10 27.15 -0.55 4.97
C THR A 10 26.74 -1.69 4.04
N ASP A 11 26.66 -2.88 4.61
CA ASP A 11 26.21 -4.11 3.95
C ASP A 11 24.71 -4.00 3.63
N VAL A 12 24.39 -3.91 2.35
CA VAL A 12 23.03 -3.73 1.81
C VAL A 12 22.23 -5.05 1.79
N SER A 13 22.79 -6.15 2.28
CA SER A 13 22.14 -7.47 2.30
C SER A 13 21.32 -7.76 3.56
N ARG A 14 21.42 -6.91 4.60
CA ARG A 14 20.61 -7.07 5.83
C ARG A 14 19.25 -6.37 5.70
N PRO A 15 18.13 -7.06 5.96
CA PRO A 15 16.83 -6.40 6.06
C PRO A 15 16.85 -5.41 7.23
N PRO A 16 16.21 -4.24 7.08
CA PRO A 16 16.15 -3.25 8.15
C PRO A 16 15.47 -3.87 9.40
N PRO A 17 15.91 -3.49 10.62
CA PRO A 17 15.26 -3.94 11.83
C PRO A 17 13.78 -3.56 11.81
N GLN A 18 12.93 -4.48 12.29
CA GLN A 18 11.49 -4.25 12.40
C GLN A 18 11.25 -3.00 13.24
N ILE A 19 10.59 -2.01 12.63
CA ILE A 19 10.18 -0.78 13.30
C ILE A 19 9.02 -1.17 14.23
N ASP A 20 9.27 -1.07 15.53
CA ASP A 20 8.24 -1.14 16.56
C ASP A 20 7.41 0.16 16.45
N ASP A 21 6.13 0.03 16.05
CA ASP A 21 5.15 1.12 15.89
C ASP A 21 4.68 1.72 17.23
N SER A 22 5.39 1.44 18.31
CA SER A 22 5.28 2.17 19.56
C SER A 22 5.90 3.56 19.38
N PHE A 23 5.06 4.59 19.22
CA PHE A 23 5.34 6.04 19.35
C PHE A 23 6.80 6.41 19.68
N PRO A 24 7.46 7.32 18.93
CA PRO A 24 8.90 7.52 19.08
C PRO A 24 9.21 7.95 20.51
N HIS A 25 9.87 7.04 21.24
CA HIS A 25 10.34 7.27 22.60
C HIS A 25 11.18 8.57 22.56
N PRO A 26 11.01 9.52 23.49
CA PRO A 26 11.79 10.78 23.49
C PRO A 26 13.31 10.52 23.45
N THR A 27 13.74 9.37 23.93
CA THR A 27 15.11 8.84 23.85
C THR A 27 15.60 8.62 22.41
N LEU A 28 14.76 8.13 21.49
CA LEU A 28 15.11 7.93 20.08
C LEU A 28 15.23 9.26 19.33
N LEU A 29 14.37 10.23 19.65
CA LEU A 29 14.46 11.58 19.10
C LEU A 29 15.73 12.29 19.56
N GLU A 30 16.11 12.13 20.83
CA GLU A 30 17.36 12.69 21.35
C GLU A 30 18.59 11.98 20.75
N GLN A 31 18.54 10.67 20.54
CA GLN A 31 19.60 9.92 19.86
C GLN A 31 19.77 10.38 18.39
N LEU A 32 18.67 10.63 17.68
CA LEU A 32 18.70 11.19 16.34
C LEU A 32 19.26 12.61 16.33
N ARG A 33 18.87 13.45 17.29
CA ARG A 33 19.38 14.82 17.43
C ARG A 33 20.89 14.84 17.63
N VAL A 34 21.41 13.99 18.53
CA VAL A 34 22.85 13.87 18.80
C VAL A 34 23.61 13.31 17.58
N ALA A 35 23.04 12.34 16.87
CA ALA A 35 23.63 11.80 15.65
C ALA A 35 23.71 12.83 14.52
N ASP A 36 22.67 13.65 14.35
CA ASP A 36 22.64 14.76 13.39
C ASP A 36 23.66 15.85 13.76
N GLU A 37 23.74 16.24 15.03
CA GLU A 37 24.74 17.20 15.52
C GLU A 37 26.17 16.73 15.21
N HIS A 38 26.45 15.44 15.40
CA HIS A 38 27.75 14.85 15.09
C HIS A 38 28.04 14.83 13.57
N CYS A 39 27.04 14.52 12.74
CA CYS A 39 27.19 14.59 11.27
C CYS A 39 27.46 16.02 10.79
N VAL A 40 26.77 17.01 11.34
CA VAL A 40 26.97 18.42 11.00
C VAL A 40 28.37 18.87 11.43
N GLN A 41 28.84 18.48 12.62
CA GLN A 41 30.19 18.79 13.08
C GLN A 41 31.27 18.16 12.19
N GLN A 42 31.11 16.88 11.80
CA GLN A 42 32.03 16.23 10.86
C GLN A 42 32.06 16.90 9.49
N PHE A 43 30.90 17.33 8.98
CA PHE A 43 30.80 18.07 7.72
C PHE A 43 31.54 19.40 7.82
N LEU A 44 31.30 20.20 8.86
CA LEU A 44 31.98 21.48 9.05
C LEU A 44 33.50 21.32 9.23
N ALA A 45 33.94 20.26 9.91
CA ALA A 45 35.36 19.93 10.07
C ALA A 45 36.01 19.52 8.73
N CYS A 46 35.32 18.71 7.91
CA CYS A 46 35.79 18.35 6.57
C CYS A 46 35.83 19.56 5.62
N VAL A 47 34.83 20.45 5.67
CA VAL A 47 34.84 21.67 4.84
C VAL A 47 35.98 22.60 5.25
N SER A 48 36.30 22.69 6.54
CA SER A 48 37.43 23.49 7.03
C SER A 48 38.79 22.91 6.64
N SER A 49 38.95 21.59 6.60
CA SER A 49 40.20 20.95 6.18
C SER A 49 40.40 20.92 4.65
N ALA A 50 39.32 20.99 3.87
CA ALA A 50 39.35 21.05 2.41
C ALA A 50 39.57 22.47 1.85
N ASN A 51 39.45 23.50 2.70
CA ASN A 51 39.66 24.91 2.34
C ASN A 51 41.07 25.43 2.64
N THR A 52 42.04 24.56 2.94
CA THR A 52 43.45 24.97 2.84
C THR A 52 43.75 25.28 1.37
N PRO A 53 44.23 26.48 1.03
CA PRO A 53 44.54 26.84 -0.34
C PRO A 53 45.68 25.92 -0.80
N HIS A 54 45.32 24.88 -1.56
CA HIS A 54 46.29 24.05 -2.27
C HIS A 54 47.11 25.00 -3.15
N GLU A 55 48.41 25.06 -2.89
CA GLU A 55 49.36 25.81 -3.70
C GLU A 55 49.09 25.52 -5.18
N SER A 56 48.84 26.60 -5.90
CA SER A 56 48.59 26.64 -7.33
C SER A 56 49.64 25.82 -8.07
N LYS A 57 49.23 24.69 -8.66
CA LYS A 57 50.01 24.01 -9.69
C LYS A 57 50.39 25.04 -10.78
N PRO A 58 51.62 24.99 -11.31
CA PRO A 58 52.06 25.92 -12.34
C PRO A 58 51.09 25.89 -13.51
N SER A 59 50.59 27.07 -13.88
CA SER A 59 49.73 27.27 -15.03
C SER A 59 50.40 26.71 -16.30
N PRO A 60 49.68 25.95 -17.15
CA PRO A 60 50.18 25.69 -18.49
C PRO A 60 50.25 27.01 -19.27
N THR A 61 51.33 27.17 -20.03
CA THR A 61 51.60 28.20 -21.04
C THR A 61 50.50 28.26 -22.14
N PRO A 62 50.74 29.06 -23.19
CA PRO A 62 50.20 30.39 -23.48
C PRO A 62 48.69 30.37 -23.80
N MET A 63 48.06 31.56 -23.83
CA MET A 63 46.61 31.74 -23.96
C MET A 63 45.92 30.70 -24.88
N PRO A 64 45.03 29.85 -24.35
CA PRO A 64 44.49 28.72 -25.10
C PRO A 64 43.43 29.21 -26.10
N VAL A 65 43.57 28.86 -27.39
CA VAL A 65 42.70 29.25 -28.53
C VAL A 65 41.23 29.38 -28.13
N ASN A 66 40.65 30.59 -28.22
CA ASN A 66 39.25 30.82 -27.88
C ASN A 66 38.34 30.50 -29.07
N ILE A 67 37.37 29.60 -28.88
CA ILE A 67 36.41 29.19 -29.93
C ILE A 67 35.66 30.41 -30.51
N GLY A 68 35.33 31.40 -29.68
CA GLY A 68 34.63 32.61 -30.13
C GLY A 68 35.50 33.47 -31.04
N ILE A 69 36.76 33.71 -30.64
CA ILE A 69 37.72 34.51 -31.41
C ILE A 69 38.01 33.83 -32.75
N TYR A 70 38.33 32.53 -32.75
CA TYR A 70 38.59 31.77 -33.98
C TYR A 70 37.38 31.79 -34.94
N ARG A 71 36.15 31.80 -34.39
CA ARG A 71 34.93 31.90 -35.20
C ARG A 71 34.77 33.29 -35.84
N GLU A 72 35.11 34.36 -35.12
CA GLU A 72 35.04 35.71 -35.70
C GLU A 72 36.17 35.95 -36.70
N GLU A 73 37.39 35.47 -36.45
CA GLU A 73 38.50 35.47 -37.43
C GLU A 73 38.08 34.77 -38.74
N LEU A 74 37.44 33.60 -38.64
CA LEU A 74 36.94 32.86 -39.80
C LEU A 74 35.83 33.62 -40.55
N ARG A 75 34.96 34.35 -39.83
CA ARG A 75 33.91 35.16 -40.44
C ARG A 75 34.48 36.38 -41.16
N GLU A 76 35.53 36.98 -40.61
CA GLU A 76 36.18 38.13 -41.24
C GLU A 76 36.91 37.71 -42.51
N ALA A 77 37.64 36.59 -42.48
CA ALA A 77 38.24 36.02 -43.69
C ALA A 77 37.18 35.71 -44.77
N LEU A 78 36.01 35.19 -44.39
CA LEU A 78 34.89 34.97 -45.31
C LEU A 78 34.34 36.27 -45.91
N ARG A 79 34.30 37.38 -45.15
CA ARG A 79 33.90 38.70 -45.68
C ARG A 79 34.91 39.23 -46.68
N VAL A 80 36.21 39.16 -46.37
CA VAL A 80 37.28 39.57 -47.29
C VAL A 80 37.27 38.75 -48.58
N LEU A 81 36.97 37.44 -48.49
CA LEU A 81 36.81 36.60 -49.67
C LEU A 81 35.60 37.04 -50.53
N GLN A 82 34.48 37.38 -49.91
CA GLN A 82 33.29 37.88 -50.62
C GLN A 82 33.56 39.22 -51.31
N THR A 83 34.28 40.14 -50.67
CA THR A 83 34.62 41.44 -51.27
C THR A 83 35.66 41.29 -52.39
N LEU A 84 36.60 40.35 -52.26
CA LEU A 84 37.55 40.00 -53.33
C LEU A 84 36.82 39.41 -54.53
N HIS A 85 35.90 38.47 -54.32
CA HIS A 85 35.08 37.90 -55.40
C HIS A 85 34.28 38.98 -56.14
N HIS A 86 33.71 39.94 -55.41
CA HIS A 86 33.01 41.07 -56.04
C HIS A 86 33.96 41.96 -56.86
N SER A 87 35.17 42.23 -56.36
CA SER A 87 36.20 42.98 -57.10
C SER A 87 36.64 42.27 -58.37
N MET A 88 36.77 40.94 -58.34
CA MET A 88 37.08 40.14 -59.54
C MET A 88 35.98 40.23 -60.60
N LEU A 89 34.70 40.17 -60.21
CA LEU A 89 33.59 40.36 -61.16
C LEU A 89 33.60 41.75 -61.81
N VAL A 90 33.90 42.80 -61.03
CA VAL A 90 34.02 44.17 -61.55
C VAL A 90 35.18 44.29 -62.54
N LEU A 91 36.31 43.63 -62.26
CA LEU A 91 37.46 43.59 -63.18
C LEU A 91 37.17 42.85 -64.49
N GLU A 92 36.26 41.87 -64.49
CA GLU A 92 35.82 41.18 -65.72
C GLU A 92 34.92 42.07 -66.61
N GLU A 93 34.23 43.05 -66.02
CA GLU A 93 33.36 44.00 -66.73
C GLU A 93 34.10 45.23 -67.25
N LEU A 94 35.21 45.62 -66.61
CA LEU A 94 36.03 46.78 -66.97
C LEU A 94 37.00 46.46 -68.11
N LYS A 95 37.28 47.45 -68.97
CA LYS A 95 38.30 47.36 -70.02
C LYS A 95 39.65 47.83 -69.48
N GLU A 96 40.74 47.26 -69.97
CA GLU A 96 42.12 47.55 -69.50
C GLU A 96 42.53 49.03 -69.64
N ASP A 97 41.93 49.78 -70.58
CA ASP A 97 42.21 51.20 -70.81
C ASP A 97 41.45 52.16 -69.86
N ASP A 98 40.55 51.64 -69.01
CA ASP A 98 39.78 52.47 -68.06
C ASP A 98 40.65 52.85 -66.85
N PRO A 99 40.74 54.14 -66.45
CA PRO A 99 41.45 54.53 -65.23
C PRO A 99 40.96 53.78 -63.98
N ASN A 100 39.68 53.38 -63.94
CA ASN A 100 39.10 52.60 -62.84
C ASN A 100 39.59 51.15 -62.81
N TRP A 101 40.11 50.62 -63.92
CA TRP A 101 40.66 49.26 -63.99
C TRP A 101 41.91 49.13 -63.12
N MET A 102 42.83 50.11 -63.21
CA MET A 102 44.04 50.14 -62.38
C MET A 102 43.74 50.26 -60.88
N GLU A 103 42.71 51.03 -60.51
CA GLU A 103 42.28 51.19 -59.11
C GLU A 103 41.68 49.88 -58.55
N GLU A 104 40.82 49.21 -59.32
CA GLU A 104 40.25 47.92 -58.92
C GLU A 104 41.30 46.80 -58.88
N VAL A 105 42.32 46.81 -59.75
CA VAL A 105 43.45 45.87 -59.68
C VAL A 105 44.22 46.06 -58.37
N GLN A 106 44.51 47.31 -57.98
CA GLN A 106 45.18 47.58 -56.70
C GLN A 106 44.32 47.17 -55.50
N ARG A 107 43.01 47.42 -55.54
CA ARG A 107 42.07 47.01 -54.49
C ARG A 107 41.99 45.49 -54.36
N ALA A 108 41.90 44.77 -55.48
CA ALA A 108 41.92 43.30 -55.50
C ALA A 108 43.21 42.75 -54.90
N GLU A 109 44.37 43.36 -55.22
CA GLU A 109 45.65 42.91 -54.68
C GLU A 109 45.78 43.15 -53.17
N GLN A 110 45.28 44.29 -52.67
CA GLN A 110 45.17 44.55 -51.22
C GLN A 110 44.23 43.57 -50.52
N LEU A 111 43.10 43.22 -51.16
CA LEU A 111 42.18 42.23 -50.61
C LEU A 111 42.79 40.82 -50.58
N LYS A 112 43.62 40.46 -51.57
CA LYS A 112 44.39 39.21 -51.56
C LYS A 112 45.41 39.18 -50.42
N SER A 113 46.14 40.27 -50.19
CA SER A 113 47.11 40.33 -49.09
C SER A 113 46.42 40.25 -47.73
N LEU A 114 45.33 41.00 -47.54
CA LEU A 114 44.52 40.93 -46.32
C LEU A 114 43.94 39.54 -46.09
N LEU A 115 43.51 38.85 -47.14
CA LEU A 115 43.01 37.47 -47.04
C LEU A 115 44.13 36.51 -46.64
N ALA A 116 45.31 36.62 -47.25
CA ALA A 116 46.46 35.80 -46.91
C ALA A 116 46.88 35.99 -45.43
N ASP A 117 46.94 37.24 -44.97
CA ASP A 117 47.25 37.58 -43.58
C ASP A 117 46.19 37.04 -42.60
N SER A 118 44.92 37.05 -42.99
CA SER A 118 43.80 36.52 -42.19
C SER A 118 43.79 34.99 -42.10
N LEU A 119 44.25 34.30 -43.16
CA LEU A 119 44.30 32.84 -43.23
C LEU A 119 45.50 32.24 -42.49
N LEU A 120 46.63 32.95 -42.47
CA LEU A 120 47.87 32.50 -41.82
C LEU A 120 47.69 32.04 -40.36
N PRO A 121 47.01 32.78 -39.45
CA PRO A 121 46.73 32.32 -38.09
C PRO A 121 45.63 31.24 -38.02
N LEU A 122 44.74 31.17 -38.99
CA LEU A 122 43.69 30.15 -39.06
C LEU A 122 44.26 28.80 -39.52
N GLU A 123 45.30 28.82 -40.34
CA GLU A 123 45.92 27.64 -40.92
C GLU A 123 46.90 26.90 -40.01
N ASP A 124 47.41 27.57 -38.98
CA ASP A 124 48.30 27.01 -37.96
C ASP A 124 47.76 25.68 -37.39
N ALA A 125 48.52 24.61 -37.62
CA ALA A 125 48.17 23.25 -37.23
C ALA A 125 47.96 23.10 -35.72
N ASN A 126 48.77 23.78 -34.90
CA ASN A 126 48.66 23.72 -33.45
C ASN A 126 47.38 24.41 -32.97
N ARG A 127 47.01 25.55 -33.57
CA ARG A 127 45.74 26.23 -33.26
C ARG A 127 44.52 25.39 -33.65
N LYS A 128 44.56 24.74 -34.81
CA LYS A 128 43.49 23.81 -35.26
C LYS A 128 43.33 22.62 -34.32
N GLU A 129 44.43 22.00 -33.89
CA GLU A 129 44.38 20.86 -32.96
C GLU A 129 43.82 21.26 -31.59
N GLN A 130 44.26 22.39 -31.04
CA GLN A 130 43.73 22.92 -29.78
C GLN A 130 42.24 23.26 -29.87
N LEU A 131 41.79 23.83 -30.99
CA LEU A 131 40.39 24.11 -31.24
C LEU A 131 39.57 22.82 -31.33
N ALA A 132 40.03 21.84 -32.10
CA ALA A 132 39.38 20.53 -32.24
C ALA A 132 39.25 19.86 -30.87
N HIS A 133 40.31 19.86 -30.07
CA HIS A 133 40.29 19.34 -28.71
C HIS A 133 39.22 20.03 -27.84
N LYS A 134 39.17 21.37 -27.84
CA LYS A 134 38.14 22.13 -27.10
C LYS A 134 36.72 21.83 -27.57
N LEU A 135 36.50 21.66 -28.87
CA LEU A 135 35.20 21.30 -29.43
C LEU A 135 34.76 19.91 -28.96
N THR A 136 35.67 18.91 -28.96
CA THR A 136 35.35 17.57 -28.46
C THR A 136 34.97 17.59 -26.97
N ILE A 137 35.68 18.35 -26.13
CA ILE A 137 35.35 18.53 -24.71
C ILE A 137 33.97 19.16 -24.57
N ARG A 138 33.68 20.22 -25.33
CA ARG A 138 32.39 20.92 -25.28
C ARG A 138 31.24 20.01 -25.73
N GLN A 139 31.45 19.19 -26.75
CA GLN A 139 30.47 18.22 -27.22
C GLN A 139 30.21 17.13 -26.18
N LYS A 140 31.27 16.56 -25.59
CA LYS A 140 31.16 15.61 -24.47
C LYS A 140 30.39 16.21 -23.29
N LYS A 141 30.70 17.44 -22.89
CA LYS A 141 30.00 18.16 -21.82
C LYS A 141 28.52 18.34 -22.13
N ARG A 142 28.17 18.82 -23.32
CA ARG A 142 26.76 18.98 -23.75
C ARG A 142 26.01 17.65 -23.78
N ALA A 143 26.63 16.60 -24.31
CA ALA A 143 26.03 15.27 -24.34
C ALA A 143 25.78 14.71 -22.93
N TRP A 144 26.73 14.90 -22.02
CA TRP A 144 26.57 14.52 -20.62
C TRP A 144 25.47 15.33 -19.93
N GLN A 145 25.43 16.64 -20.13
CA GLN A 145 24.39 17.51 -19.56
C GLN A 145 23.00 17.11 -20.07
N LYS A 146 22.86 16.80 -21.37
CA LYS A 146 21.61 16.30 -21.95
C LYS A 146 21.15 15.02 -21.26
N ARG A 147 22.02 14.00 -21.16
CA ARG A 147 21.72 12.74 -20.46
C ARG A 147 21.37 12.95 -19.00
N ARG A 148 22.08 13.84 -18.29
CA ARG A 148 21.79 14.17 -16.89
C ARG A 148 20.41 14.81 -16.75
N ASN A 149 20.07 15.77 -17.60
CA ASN A 149 18.77 16.45 -17.57
C ASN A 149 17.62 15.49 -17.90
N GLU A 150 17.81 14.59 -18.86
CA GLU A 150 16.85 13.53 -19.19
C GLU A 150 16.62 12.60 -18.00
N ARG A 151 17.68 12.15 -17.32
CA ARG A 151 17.56 11.34 -16.10
C ARG A 151 16.84 12.07 -14.98
N LEU A 152 17.16 13.35 -14.74
CA LEU A 152 16.48 14.17 -13.74
C LEU A 152 14.99 14.35 -14.06
N LYS A 153 14.65 14.58 -15.34
CA LYS A 153 13.26 14.68 -15.79
C LYS A 153 12.53 13.36 -15.57
N ALA A 154 13.11 12.24 -15.98
CA ALA A 154 12.53 10.90 -15.80
C ALA A 154 12.31 10.55 -14.32
N ASN A 155 13.28 10.88 -13.45
CA ASN A 155 13.14 10.67 -12.01
C ASN A 155 12.01 11.52 -11.41
N ARG A 156 11.94 12.82 -11.76
CA ARG A 156 10.83 13.69 -11.32
C ARG A 156 9.46 13.16 -11.76
N THR A 157 9.34 12.70 -13.01
CA THR A 157 8.08 12.13 -13.51
C THR A 157 7.73 10.82 -12.80
N ALA A 158 8.71 9.96 -12.52
CA ALA A 158 8.50 8.71 -11.79
C ALA A 158 8.07 8.97 -10.33
N GLN A 159 8.72 9.92 -9.66
CA GLN A 159 8.34 10.35 -8.31
C GLN A 159 6.92 10.92 -8.27
N GLN A 160 6.55 11.75 -9.26
CA GLN A 160 5.21 12.29 -9.34
C GLN A 160 4.17 11.19 -9.60
N ALA A 161 4.45 10.23 -10.47
CA ALA A 161 3.58 9.09 -10.72
C ALA A 161 3.40 8.24 -9.45
N ALA A 162 4.48 7.90 -8.76
CA ALA A 162 4.44 7.17 -7.49
C ALA A 162 3.63 7.90 -6.41
N ARG A 163 3.78 9.24 -6.33
CA ARG A 163 2.98 10.07 -5.41
C ARG A 163 1.50 10.02 -5.75
N VAL A 164 1.14 10.09 -7.03
CA VAL A 164 -0.26 10.02 -7.48
C VAL A 164 -0.87 8.67 -7.15
N GLU A 165 -0.16 7.57 -7.40
CA GLU A 165 -0.62 6.22 -7.03
C GLU A 165 -0.79 6.09 -5.52
N ARG A 166 0.17 6.58 -4.72
CA ARG A 166 0.04 6.55 -3.26
C ARG A 166 -1.17 7.35 -2.77
N LEU A 167 -1.44 8.51 -3.37
CA LEU A 167 -2.63 9.30 -3.03
C LEU A 167 -3.92 8.58 -3.42
N ARG A 168 -3.94 7.84 -4.54
CA ARG A 168 -5.08 6.99 -4.92
C ARG A 168 -5.30 5.85 -3.92
N GLU A 169 -4.25 5.17 -3.49
CA GLU A 169 -4.33 4.14 -2.45
C GLU A 169 -4.90 4.70 -1.15
N ILE A 170 -4.41 5.86 -0.70
CA ILE A 170 -4.91 6.54 0.50
C ILE A 170 -6.39 6.89 0.35
N ALA A 171 -6.80 7.44 -0.79
CA ALA A 171 -8.19 7.77 -1.05
C ALA A 171 -9.09 6.53 -1.07
N ALA A 172 -8.64 5.43 -1.67
CA ALA A 172 -9.35 4.16 -1.66
C ALA A 172 -9.50 3.61 -0.24
N TRP A 173 -8.43 3.64 0.56
CA TRP A 173 -8.47 3.22 1.96
C TRP A 173 -9.41 4.08 2.80
N GLN A 174 -9.42 5.39 2.57
CA GLN A 174 -10.33 6.31 3.25
C GLN A 174 -11.78 6.03 2.88
N ALA A 175 -12.07 5.76 1.61
CA ALA A 175 -13.41 5.39 1.15
C ALA A 175 -13.87 4.06 1.77
N ASP A 176 -13.01 3.03 1.76
CA ASP A 176 -13.29 1.74 2.39
C ASP A 176 -13.56 1.89 3.89
N TRP A 177 -12.79 2.73 4.58
CA TRP A 177 -13.00 3.02 6.00
C TRP A 177 -14.32 3.74 6.27
N GLN A 178 -14.65 4.74 5.46
CA GLN A 178 -15.92 5.46 5.56
C GLN A 178 -17.10 4.53 5.32
N GLU A 179 -17.00 3.64 4.33
CA GLU A 179 -18.03 2.65 4.04
C GLU A 179 -18.22 1.68 5.22
N ARG A 180 -17.14 1.16 5.80
CA ARG A 180 -17.22 0.31 7.01
C ARG A 180 -17.87 1.05 8.17
N LEU A 181 -17.52 2.31 8.40
CA LEU A 181 -18.09 3.12 9.47
C LEU A 181 -19.59 3.37 9.23
N ASN A 182 -19.99 3.64 7.99
CA ASN A 182 -21.40 3.77 7.61
C ASN A 182 -22.16 2.46 7.82
N GLN A 183 -21.61 1.32 7.43
CA GLN A 183 -22.20 0.01 7.65
C GLN A 183 -22.36 -0.29 9.16
N GLU A 184 -21.36 0.03 9.97
CA GLU A 184 -21.46 -0.09 11.43
C GLU A 184 -22.54 0.84 12.01
N ARG A 185 -22.64 2.07 11.50
CA ARG A 185 -23.68 3.01 11.93
C ARG A 185 -25.07 2.48 11.61
N ILE A 186 -25.29 2.02 10.38
CA ILE A 186 -26.55 1.41 9.94
C ILE A 186 -26.87 0.19 10.80
N ALA A 187 -25.89 -0.69 11.05
CA ALA A 187 -26.08 -1.87 11.90
C ALA A 187 -26.45 -1.50 13.35
N ARG A 188 -25.89 -0.41 13.90
CA ARG A 188 -26.25 0.11 15.23
C ARG A 188 -27.67 0.66 15.24
N GLU A 189 -28.05 1.44 14.24
CA GLU A 189 -29.40 1.98 14.08
C GLU A 189 -30.45 0.85 13.93
N GLU A 190 -30.16 -0.17 13.13
CA GLU A 190 -31.00 -1.37 13.02
C GLU A 190 -31.15 -2.10 14.36
N LEU A 191 -30.07 -2.24 15.12
CA LEU A 191 -30.09 -2.88 16.44
C LEU A 191 -30.93 -2.08 17.43
N GLN A 192 -30.82 -0.75 17.41
CA GLN A 192 -31.65 0.14 18.21
C GLN A 192 -33.13 0.02 17.82
N MET A 193 -33.44 0.04 16.52
CA MET A 193 -34.80 -0.14 16.01
C MET A 193 -35.40 -1.48 16.47
N LYS A 194 -34.65 -2.59 16.34
CA LYS A 194 -35.08 -3.92 16.84
C LYS A 194 -35.33 -3.90 18.35
N THR A 195 -34.54 -3.16 19.11
CA THR A 195 -34.72 -2.99 20.56
C THR A 195 -36.00 -2.22 20.87
N HIS A 196 -36.30 -1.14 20.13
CA HIS A 196 -37.56 -0.41 20.26
C HIS A 196 -38.77 -1.30 19.95
N ILE A 197 -38.74 -2.05 18.85
CA ILE A 197 -39.80 -3.00 18.49
C ILE A 197 -40.00 -4.03 19.61
N LEU A 198 -38.92 -4.55 20.21
CA LEU A 198 -39.01 -5.48 21.34
C LEU A 198 -39.72 -4.85 22.56
N THR A 199 -39.48 -3.57 22.84
CA THR A 199 -40.20 -2.87 23.93
C THR A 199 -41.70 -2.75 23.63
N ASP A 200 -42.08 -2.50 22.39
CA ASP A 200 -43.48 -2.42 21.99
C ASP A 200 -44.17 -3.78 21.99
N VAL A 201 -43.49 -4.85 21.59
CA VAL A 201 -43.98 -6.23 21.74
C VAL A 201 -44.24 -6.55 23.23
N ARG A 202 -43.33 -6.16 24.14
CA ARG A 202 -43.54 -6.34 25.59
C ARG A 202 -44.76 -5.57 26.09
N ARG A 203 -44.99 -4.34 25.59
CA ARG A 203 -46.19 -3.55 25.91
C ARG A 203 -47.46 -4.21 25.39
N ARG A 204 -47.48 -4.68 24.13
CA ARG A 204 -48.59 -5.42 23.52
C ARG A 204 -48.91 -6.70 24.30
N LYS A 205 -47.88 -7.47 24.66
CA LYS A 205 -47.98 -8.67 25.51
C LYS A 205 -48.61 -8.36 26.87
N ALA A 206 -48.13 -7.32 27.56
CA ALA A 206 -48.70 -6.89 28.83
C ALA A 206 -50.15 -6.44 28.70
N ARG A 207 -50.51 -5.75 27.61
CA ARG A 207 -51.88 -5.37 27.29
C ARG A 207 -52.78 -6.58 27.10
N ALA A 208 -52.36 -7.57 26.32
CA ALA A 208 -53.11 -8.81 26.11
C ALA A 208 -53.34 -9.56 27.42
N LYS A 209 -52.31 -9.69 28.27
CA LYS A 209 -52.44 -10.29 29.62
C LYS A 209 -53.46 -9.54 30.50
N ARG A 210 -53.45 -8.20 30.48
CA ARG A 210 -54.42 -7.40 31.24
C ARG A 210 -55.85 -7.61 30.75
N VAL A 211 -56.06 -7.71 29.44
CA VAL A 211 -57.38 -7.96 28.86
C VAL A 211 -57.88 -9.36 29.20
N LEU A 212 -57.04 -10.39 29.06
CA LEU A 212 -57.38 -11.76 29.49
C LEU A 212 -57.74 -11.82 30.98
N GLY A 213 -56.96 -11.16 31.84
CA GLY A 213 -57.28 -11.07 33.26
C GLY A 213 -58.61 -10.35 33.57
N ARG A 214 -59.07 -9.43 32.70
CA ARG A 214 -60.42 -8.83 32.82
C ARG A 214 -61.50 -9.83 32.43
N PHE A 215 -61.29 -10.64 31.39
CA PHE A 215 -62.22 -11.69 31.01
C PHE A 215 -62.35 -12.77 32.09
N GLU A 216 -61.23 -13.23 32.66
CA GLU A 216 -61.23 -14.17 33.80
C GLU A 216 -62.01 -13.62 35.00
N LYS A 217 -61.79 -12.35 35.36
CA LYS A 217 -62.55 -11.69 36.44
C LYS A 217 -64.04 -11.62 36.12
N SER A 218 -64.40 -11.31 34.87
CA SER A 218 -65.79 -11.24 34.42
C SER A 218 -66.48 -12.60 34.49
N LEU A 219 -65.80 -13.67 34.08
CA LEU A 219 -66.27 -15.06 34.22
C LEU A 219 -66.48 -15.43 35.69
N ARG A 220 -65.50 -15.14 36.57
CA ARG A 220 -65.62 -15.41 38.02
C ARG A 220 -66.78 -14.64 38.67
N LEU A 221 -66.94 -13.36 38.36
CA LEU A 221 -68.05 -12.54 38.87
C LEU A 221 -69.41 -13.07 38.41
N ARG A 222 -69.51 -13.50 37.14
CA ARG A 222 -70.73 -14.10 36.58
C ARG A 222 -71.05 -15.45 37.24
N GLN A 223 -70.05 -16.30 37.46
CA GLN A 223 -70.19 -17.57 38.20
C GLN A 223 -70.60 -17.35 39.66
N GLN A 224 -70.05 -16.34 40.34
CA GLN A 224 -70.42 -16.01 41.72
C GLN A 224 -71.86 -15.50 41.82
N ARG A 225 -72.34 -14.71 40.84
CA ARG A 225 -73.73 -14.26 40.77
C ARG A 225 -74.72 -15.40 40.52
N GLN A 226 -74.36 -16.39 39.71
CA GLN A 226 -75.18 -17.60 39.53
C GLN A 226 -75.32 -18.42 40.81
N ARG A 227 -74.24 -18.53 41.59
CA ARG A 227 -74.27 -19.25 42.87
C ARG A 227 -75.14 -18.55 43.93
N SER A 228 -75.30 -17.23 43.85
CA SER A 228 -76.13 -16.46 44.80
C SER A 228 -77.56 -16.20 44.34
N LYS A 229 -77.86 -16.21 43.03
CA LYS A 229 -79.21 -16.07 42.45
C LYS A 229 -79.38 -16.98 41.21
N PRO A 230 -80.03 -18.15 41.34
CA PRO A 230 -80.17 -19.10 40.23
C PRO A 230 -81.27 -18.75 39.20
N THR A 231 -81.89 -17.57 39.28
CA THR A 231 -83.02 -17.16 38.41
C THR A 231 -82.62 -16.72 36.99
N ILE A 232 -81.40 -17.00 36.55
CA ILE A 232 -80.90 -16.57 35.24
C ILE A 232 -81.24 -17.63 34.20
N ASP A 233 -81.83 -17.19 33.08
CA ASP A 233 -82.13 -18.02 31.92
C ASP A 233 -80.87 -18.76 31.41
N PRO A 234 -80.89 -20.11 31.32
CA PRO A 234 -79.76 -20.91 30.86
C PRO A 234 -79.29 -20.54 29.44
N GLU A 235 -80.17 -20.10 28.55
CA GLU A 235 -79.81 -19.75 27.16
C GLU A 235 -78.97 -18.46 27.08
N VAL A 236 -79.33 -17.48 27.90
CA VAL A 236 -78.58 -16.21 28.06
C VAL A 236 -77.20 -16.46 28.67
N GLU A 237 -77.08 -17.49 29.49
CA GLU A 237 -75.80 -17.86 30.09
C GLU A 237 -74.88 -18.61 29.12
N GLU A 238 -75.44 -19.55 28.36
CA GLU A 238 -74.68 -20.29 27.35
C GLU A 238 -74.18 -19.35 26.24
N SER A 239 -75.01 -18.41 25.78
CA SER A 239 -74.60 -17.40 24.80
C SER A 239 -73.50 -16.47 25.33
N PHE A 240 -73.55 -16.08 26.61
CA PHE A 240 -72.48 -15.30 27.22
C PHE A 240 -71.17 -16.09 27.31
N ARG A 241 -71.22 -17.35 27.76
CA ARG A 241 -70.03 -18.22 27.83
C ARG A 241 -69.41 -18.39 26.46
N LYS A 242 -70.21 -18.72 25.44
CA LYS A 242 -69.75 -18.84 24.04
C LYS A 242 -69.03 -17.57 23.58
N ARG A 243 -69.63 -16.39 23.78
CA ARG A 243 -69.01 -15.09 23.41
C ARG A 243 -67.73 -14.81 24.18
N MET A 244 -67.70 -15.12 25.48
CA MET A 244 -66.50 -14.96 26.31
C MET A 244 -65.38 -15.90 25.89
N ASP A 245 -65.70 -17.15 25.56
CA ASP A 245 -64.73 -18.14 25.09
C ASP A 245 -64.13 -17.73 23.73
N THR A 246 -64.94 -17.17 22.82
CA THR A 246 -64.42 -16.58 21.57
C THR A 246 -63.45 -15.43 21.85
N LEU A 247 -63.80 -14.52 22.76
CA LEU A 247 -62.90 -13.41 23.13
C LEU A 247 -61.61 -13.89 23.82
N VAL A 248 -61.71 -14.90 24.70
CA VAL A 248 -60.56 -15.49 25.38
C VAL A 248 -59.64 -16.19 24.38
N THR A 249 -60.19 -16.93 23.41
CA THR A 249 -59.39 -17.61 22.37
C THR A 249 -58.70 -16.61 21.46
N GLU A 250 -59.37 -15.57 20.98
CA GLU A 250 -58.76 -14.51 20.17
C GLU A 250 -57.62 -13.78 20.88
N TRP A 251 -57.84 -13.36 22.13
CA TRP A 251 -56.83 -12.64 22.91
C TRP A 251 -55.69 -13.55 23.37
N SER A 252 -55.96 -14.84 23.60
CA SER A 252 -54.93 -15.85 23.84
C SER A 252 -54.09 -16.10 22.58
N GLY A 253 -54.71 -16.09 21.40
CA GLY A 253 -54.02 -16.10 20.10
C GLY A 253 -53.05 -14.93 19.97
N LYS A 254 -53.54 -13.69 20.18
CA LYS A 254 -52.72 -12.47 20.15
C LYS A 254 -51.58 -12.48 21.18
N LEU A 255 -51.81 -13.05 22.37
CA LEU A 255 -50.77 -13.22 23.39
C LEU A 255 -49.68 -14.19 22.91
N ASN A 256 -50.07 -15.31 22.31
CA ASN A 256 -49.14 -16.31 21.77
C ASN A 256 -48.29 -15.75 20.61
N GLU A 257 -48.88 -14.94 19.74
CA GLU A 257 -48.14 -14.23 18.69
C GLU A 257 -47.09 -13.29 19.28
N CYS A 258 -47.45 -12.47 20.28
CA CYS A 258 -46.51 -11.60 20.96
C CYS A 258 -45.37 -12.40 21.63
N VAL A 259 -45.65 -13.57 22.19
CA VAL A 259 -44.63 -14.45 22.80
C VAL A 259 -43.67 -15.01 21.74
N LYS A 260 -44.19 -15.47 20.60
CA LYS A 260 -43.38 -15.97 19.48
C LYS A 260 -42.51 -14.85 18.89
N GLU A 261 -43.09 -13.67 18.68
CA GLU A 261 -42.39 -12.49 18.16
C GLU A 261 -41.29 -12.03 19.13
N GLU A 262 -41.58 -11.94 20.45
CA GLU A 262 -40.60 -11.59 21.47
C GLU A 262 -39.42 -12.58 21.48
N LYS A 263 -39.71 -13.89 21.41
CA LYS A 263 -38.67 -14.93 21.36
C LYS A 263 -37.79 -14.77 20.13
N ARG A 264 -38.38 -14.61 18.95
CA ARG A 264 -37.65 -14.40 17.69
C ARG A 264 -36.75 -13.16 17.75
N LEU A 265 -37.28 -12.03 18.23
CA LEU A 265 -36.53 -10.77 18.33
C LEU A 265 -35.38 -10.87 19.35
N LYS A 266 -35.58 -11.56 20.47
CA LYS A 266 -34.51 -11.84 21.43
C LYS A 266 -33.42 -12.71 20.83
N ASP A 267 -33.78 -13.77 20.13
CA ASP A 267 -32.82 -14.66 19.47
C ASP A 267 -32.00 -13.90 18.42
N GLU A 268 -32.64 -13.01 17.66
CA GLU A 268 -31.96 -12.16 16.68
C GLU A 268 -31.04 -11.13 17.34
N LEU A 269 -31.50 -10.44 18.38
CA LEU A 269 -30.67 -9.49 19.13
C LEU A 269 -29.45 -10.18 19.77
N ASN A 270 -29.66 -11.37 20.33
CA ASN A 270 -28.59 -12.22 20.87
C ASN A 270 -27.62 -12.69 19.79
N ARG A 271 -28.07 -12.85 18.54
CA ARG A 271 -27.22 -13.16 17.37
C ARG A 271 -26.30 -11.99 17.01
N GLN A 272 -26.84 -10.78 17.04
CA GLN A 272 -26.18 -9.57 16.56
C GLN A 272 -25.34 -8.84 17.62
N THR A 273 -25.45 -9.19 18.90
CA THR A 273 -24.61 -8.58 19.93
C THR A 273 -23.13 -8.95 19.74
N VAL A 274 -22.25 -7.95 19.60
CA VAL A 274 -20.82 -8.07 19.27
C VAL A 274 -20.09 -9.11 20.15
N GLY A 275 -20.37 -9.13 21.46
CA GLY A 275 -19.77 -10.09 22.40
C GLY A 275 -20.12 -11.56 22.11
N ASN A 276 -21.29 -11.84 21.52
CA ASN A 276 -21.72 -13.20 21.18
C ASN A 276 -21.28 -13.61 19.78
N ALA A 277 -21.06 -12.66 18.87
CA ALA A 277 -20.51 -12.94 17.54
C ALA A 277 -19.04 -13.34 17.63
N GLY A 278 -18.25 -12.60 18.40
CA GLY A 278 -16.85 -12.92 18.69
C GLY A 278 -16.69 -14.27 19.38
N ARG A 279 -17.40 -14.51 20.49
CA ARG A 279 -17.39 -15.81 21.19
C ARG A 279 -17.83 -16.98 20.31
N ARG A 280 -18.77 -16.78 19.38
CA ARG A 280 -19.18 -17.85 18.44
C ARG A 280 -18.12 -18.12 17.38
N ARG A 281 -17.42 -17.09 16.90
CA ARG A 281 -16.28 -17.27 15.99
C ARG A 281 -15.17 -18.03 16.71
N GLU A 282 -14.85 -17.61 17.93
CA GLU A 282 -13.87 -18.27 18.79
C GLU A 282 -14.25 -19.72 19.09
N ASN A 283 -15.49 -19.99 19.52
CA ASN A 283 -15.94 -21.36 19.78
C ASN A 283 -15.92 -22.25 18.51
N ARG A 284 -16.15 -21.65 17.32
CA ARG A 284 -15.98 -22.36 16.05
C ARG A 284 -14.52 -22.71 15.80
N TRP A 285 -13.60 -21.76 16.00
CA TRP A 285 -12.16 -22.02 15.89
C TRP A 285 -11.68 -23.04 16.91
N ARG A 286 -12.13 -22.95 18.17
CA ARG A 286 -11.82 -23.95 19.20
C ARG A 286 -12.28 -25.35 18.77
N LYS A 287 -13.48 -25.46 18.20
CA LYS A 287 -14.01 -26.75 17.73
C LYS A 287 -13.22 -27.33 16.55
N VAL A 288 -12.77 -26.48 15.62
CA VAL A 288 -11.97 -26.93 14.45
C VAL A 288 -10.56 -27.33 14.87
N LEU A 289 -9.91 -26.52 15.69
CA LEU A 289 -8.51 -26.73 16.09
C LEU A 289 -8.34 -27.84 17.13
N PHE A 290 -9.30 -27.97 18.05
CA PHE A 290 -9.18 -28.86 19.21
C PHE A 290 -10.29 -29.92 19.29
N GLY A 291 -11.12 -30.03 18.26
CA GLY A 291 -12.25 -30.95 18.23
C GLY A 291 -13.40 -30.53 19.15
N SER A 292 -14.41 -31.40 19.29
CA SER A 292 -15.51 -31.13 20.22
C SER A 292 -15.01 -31.19 21.67
N ALA A 293 -15.51 -30.31 22.55
CA ALA A 293 -15.19 -30.35 23.97
C ALA A 293 -15.46 -31.73 24.61
N ALA A 294 -16.42 -32.49 24.07
CA ALA A 294 -16.69 -33.87 24.46
C ALA A 294 -15.56 -34.85 24.10
N GLN A 295 -14.87 -34.65 22.98
CA GLN A 295 -13.71 -35.47 22.57
C GLN A 295 -12.48 -35.13 23.41
N SER A 296 -12.27 -33.86 23.73
CA SER A 296 -11.21 -33.41 24.65
C SER A 296 -11.43 -33.95 26.08
N ALA A 297 -12.68 -33.98 26.56
CA ALA A 297 -13.02 -34.57 27.85
C ALA A 297 -12.80 -36.10 27.90
N LEU A 298 -13.07 -36.83 26.81
CA LEU A 298 -12.81 -38.27 26.71
C LEU A 298 -11.31 -38.61 26.67
N ALA A 299 -10.49 -37.73 26.09
CA ALA A 299 -9.02 -37.85 26.12
C ALA A 299 -8.43 -37.49 27.48
N ALA A 300 -8.99 -36.47 28.15
CA ALA A 300 -8.61 -36.04 29.50
C ALA A 300 -9.05 -37.06 30.58
N GLY A 301 -10.16 -37.76 30.39
CA GLY A 301 -10.62 -38.81 31.30
C GLY A 301 -9.67 -40.02 31.41
N ARG A 302 -8.70 -40.18 30.50
CA ARG A 302 -7.62 -41.17 30.58
C ARG A 302 -6.32 -40.65 31.19
N ARG A 303 -6.22 -39.35 31.51
CA ARG A 303 -4.98 -38.70 31.97
C ARG A 303 -5.26 -37.89 33.22
N SER A 304 -4.79 -38.40 34.36
CA SER A 304 -5.27 -37.99 35.68
C SER A 304 -4.75 -36.63 36.17
N ASN A 305 -3.76 -35.99 35.53
CA ASN A 305 -3.19 -34.72 36.03
C ASN A 305 -2.93 -33.69 34.91
N LYS A 306 -3.21 -32.41 35.22
CA LYS A 306 -2.91 -31.26 34.34
C LYS A 306 -1.43 -31.10 34.03
N GLU A 307 -0.57 -31.47 34.98
CA GLU A 307 0.89 -31.37 34.85
C GLU A 307 1.42 -32.34 33.78
N ASP A 308 0.88 -33.56 33.74
CA ASP A 308 1.26 -34.59 32.76
C ASP A 308 0.86 -34.17 31.34
N LEU A 309 -0.32 -33.54 31.19
CA LEU A 309 -0.78 -32.97 29.91
C LEU A 309 0.13 -31.84 29.42
N TRP A 310 0.62 -30.99 30.33
CA TRP A 310 1.53 -29.90 29.97
C TRP A 310 2.90 -30.44 29.58
N GLN A 311 3.45 -31.40 30.34
CA GLN A 311 4.71 -32.04 30.00
C GLN A 311 4.65 -32.79 28.67
N GLU A 312 3.54 -33.47 28.38
CA GLU A 312 3.32 -34.13 27.11
C GLU A 312 3.22 -33.11 25.96
N LEU A 313 2.49 -32.01 26.13
CA LEU A 313 2.42 -30.94 25.13
C LEU A 313 3.79 -30.33 24.85
N VAL A 314 4.59 -30.07 25.89
CA VAL A 314 5.97 -29.59 25.76
C VAL A 314 6.84 -30.64 25.05
N THR A 315 6.66 -31.92 25.35
CA THR A 315 7.41 -33.02 24.74
C THR A 315 7.07 -33.19 23.26
N VAL A 316 5.78 -33.18 22.92
CA VAL A 316 5.31 -33.16 21.54
C VAL A 316 5.85 -31.93 20.83
N ARG A 317 5.75 -30.73 21.44
CA ARG A 317 6.27 -29.50 20.83
C ARG A 317 7.77 -29.57 20.54
N ARG A 318 8.58 -30.02 21.51
CA ARG A 318 10.02 -30.23 21.32
C ARG A 318 10.32 -31.27 20.24
N ALA A 319 9.51 -32.33 20.18
CA ALA A 319 9.64 -33.34 19.12
C ALA A 319 9.27 -32.80 17.73
N TRP A 320 8.46 -31.75 17.65
CA TRP A 320 8.14 -31.03 16.42
C TRP A 320 9.16 -29.96 16.05
N ASP A 321 9.77 -29.28 17.03
CA ASP A 321 10.72 -28.19 16.81
C ASP A 321 11.93 -28.63 15.96
N LYS A 322 12.31 -29.91 16.02
CA LYS A 322 13.36 -30.48 15.16
C LYS A 322 13.05 -30.40 13.67
N PHE A 323 11.77 -30.33 13.26
CA PHE A 323 11.37 -30.22 11.84
C PHE A 323 11.13 -28.77 11.39
N CYS A 324 11.21 -27.80 12.31
CA CYS A 324 11.03 -26.38 12.02
C CYS A 324 12.34 -25.67 11.67
N LEU A 325 13.48 -26.33 11.82
CA LEU A 325 14.80 -25.79 11.51
C LEU A 325 15.23 -26.19 10.08
N PRO A 326 16.00 -25.35 9.37
CA PRO A 326 16.54 -25.70 8.05
C PRO A 326 17.41 -26.96 8.12
N TYR A 327 17.21 -27.88 7.18
CA TYR A 327 18.03 -29.08 7.03
C TYR A 327 19.30 -28.72 6.24
N GLU A 328 20.44 -28.69 6.92
CA GLU A 328 21.76 -28.42 6.32
C GLU A 328 22.61 -29.72 6.32
N PRO A 329 22.86 -30.33 5.15
CA PRO A 329 23.44 -31.68 5.06
C PRO A 329 24.95 -31.77 5.45
N ASN A 330 25.64 -30.64 5.62
CA ASN A 330 27.12 -30.63 5.81
C ASN A 330 27.61 -30.17 7.19
N ASN A 331 26.72 -29.98 8.19
CA ASN A 331 27.14 -29.49 9.51
C ASN A 331 26.98 -30.58 10.60
N SER A 332 27.82 -31.61 10.52
CA SER A 332 27.86 -32.73 11.49
C SER A 332 28.55 -32.38 12.82
N ALA A 333 29.02 -31.15 13.03
CA ALA A 333 29.90 -30.83 14.15
C ALA A 333 29.23 -30.14 15.34
N ASN A 334 27.97 -29.69 15.25
CA ASN A 334 27.23 -29.17 16.41
C ASN A 334 25.72 -29.36 16.23
N ASN A 335 25.12 -30.13 17.13
CA ASN A 335 23.71 -30.54 17.14
C ASN A 335 22.70 -29.38 17.19
N ALA A 336 22.42 -28.75 16.05
CA ALA A 336 21.26 -27.86 15.88
C ALA A 336 20.76 -27.77 14.41
N GLY A 337 21.04 -28.78 13.58
CA GLY A 337 20.45 -28.90 12.25
C GLY A 337 19.03 -29.48 12.33
N GLY A 338 18.07 -28.94 11.57
CA GLY A 338 16.74 -29.50 11.50
C GLY A 338 16.71 -30.89 10.88
N SER A 339 15.65 -31.64 11.12
CA SER A 339 15.35 -32.94 10.48
C SER A 339 14.36 -32.73 9.34
N VAL A 340 14.48 -33.52 8.27
CA VAL A 340 13.46 -33.56 7.21
C VAL A 340 12.17 -34.16 7.79
N ALA A 341 11.01 -33.54 7.48
CA ALA A 341 9.71 -34.06 7.93
C ALA A 341 9.52 -35.51 7.45
N PRO A 342 8.97 -36.42 8.28
CA PRO A 342 8.73 -37.80 7.89
C PRO A 342 7.87 -37.87 6.63
N SER A 343 8.22 -38.76 5.69
CA SER A 343 7.48 -38.96 4.43
C SER A 343 6.03 -39.41 4.61
N THR A 344 5.66 -39.85 5.82
CA THR A 344 4.30 -40.22 6.22
C THR A 344 3.42 -39.04 6.63
N TRP A 345 3.98 -37.83 6.75
CA TRP A 345 3.22 -36.65 7.09
C TRP A 345 2.45 -36.14 5.87
N ILE A 346 1.14 -36.04 6.01
CA ILE A 346 0.27 -35.47 4.98
C ILE A 346 0.50 -33.97 5.00
N LEU A 347 1.27 -33.48 4.03
CA LEU A 347 1.37 -32.05 3.78
C LEU A 347 -0.03 -31.54 3.39
N PRO A 348 -0.52 -30.44 3.97
CA PRO A 348 -1.75 -29.83 3.50
C PRO A 348 -1.63 -29.57 2.00
N PRO A 349 -2.66 -29.90 1.20
CA PRO A 349 -2.63 -29.63 -0.24
C PRO A 349 -2.40 -28.14 -0.47
N GLU A 350 -1.62 -27.78 -1.50
CA GLU A 350 -1.34 -26.39 -1.87
C GLU A 350 -2.62 -25.56 -2.04
N GLN A 351 -3.73 -26.23 -2.39
CA GLN A 351 -5.07 -25.68 -2.35
C GLN A 351 -5.86 -26.32 -1.20
N PRO A 352 -6.21 -25.56 -0.15
CA PRO A 352 -7.00 -26.11 0.95
C PRO A 352 -8.39 -26.50 0.45
N LEU A 353 -8.96 -27.55 1.05
CA LEU A 353 -10.31 -28.02 0.71
C LEU A 353 -11.34 -26.87 0.88
N PRO A 354 -12.41 -26.82 0.06
CA PRO A 354 -13.38 -25.72 0.07
C PRO A 354 -13.99 -25.40 1.43
N GLU A 355 -14.14 -26.42 2.29
CA GLU A 355 -14.62 -26.31 3.67
C GLU A 355 -13.74 -25.43 4.58
N TRP A 356 -12.43 -25.32 4.28
CA TRP A 356 -11.50 -24.44 5.00
C TRP A 356 -11.55 -23.00 4.49
N GLY A 357 -12.23 -22.73 3.37
CA GLY A 357 -12.36 -21.40 2.79
C GLY A 357 -13.08 -20.39 3.70
N VAL A 358 -13.93 -20.85 4.62
CA VAL A 358 -14.64 -20.01 5.60
C VAL A 358 -13.69 -19.41 6.65
N TYR A 359 -12.51 -19.99 6.79
CA TYR A 359 -11.53 -19.67 7.83
C TYR A 359 -10.32 -18.86 7.31
N ARG A 360 -10.30 -18.53 6.01
CA ARG A 360 -9.28 -17.68 5.41
C ARG A 360 -9.65 -16.21 5.67
N ASP A 361 -8.87 -15.50 6.47
CA ASP A 361 -9.05 -14.06 6.62
C ASP A 361 -8.70 -13.36 5.30
N GLY A 362 -9.74 -12.96 4.57
CA GLY A 362 -9.65 -12.36 3.25
C GLY A 362 -11.00 -12.33 2.54
N GLY A 363 -11.92 -11.51 3.05
CA GLY A 363 -13.06 -10.97 2.30
C GLY A 363 -13.92 -11.95 1.51
N GLN A 364 -14.91 -12.58 2.15
CA GLN A 364 -16.12 -12.97 1.44
C GLN A 364 -16.90 -11.70 1.07
N GLN A 365 -16.49 -11.04 -0.02
CA GLN A 365 -17.49 -10.55 -0.95
C GLN A 365 -18.20 -11.79 -1.48
N ILE A 366 -19.45 -11.97 -1.06
CA ILE A 366 -20.38 -12.84 -1.74
C ILE A 366 -20.61 -12.21 -3.12
N LYS A 367 -19.75 -12.53 -4.09
CA LYS A 367 -20.04 -12.29 -5.50
C LYS A 367 -21.02 -13.37 -5.93
N HIS A 368 -22.31 -13.03 -5.89
CA HIS A 368 -23.32 -13.77 -6.62
C HIS A 368 -22.94 -13.80 -8.12
N GLY A 369 -23.24 -14.94 -8.74
CA GLY A 369 -22.62 -15.41 -9.97
C GLY A 369 -22.76 -14.46 -11.16
N LYS A 370 -21.71 -14.47 -11.97
CA LYS A 370 -21.87 -14.48 -13.42
C LYS A 370 -20.98 -15.58 -13.97
N GLU A 371 -21.63 -16.53 -14.63
CA GLU A 371 -21.03 -17.57 -15.43
C GLU A 371 -20.04 -16.95 -16.42
N SER A 372 -18.77 -17.32 -16.30
CA SER A 372 -17.79 -17.04 -17.34
C SER A 372 -17.73 -18.28 -18.22
N HIS A 373 -18.29 -18.15 -19.42
CA HIS A 373 -18.20 -19.16 -20.47
C HIS A 373 -16.73 -19.57 -20.68
N ARG A 374 -16.48 -20.88 -20.56
CA ARG A 374 -15.28 -21.54 -21.07
C ARG A 374 -15.18 -21.29 -22.58
N TYR A 375 -14.09 -20.68 -23.02
CA TYR A 375 -13.57 -20.94 -24.36
C TYR A 375 -12.67 -22.18 -24.28
N PRO A 376 -12.84 -23.19 -25.17
CA PRO A 376 -11.88 -24.27 -25.28
C PRO A 376 -10.66 -23.82 -26.08
N ALA A 377 -9.50 -24.33 -25.69
CA ALA A 377 -8.25 -24.15 -26.38
C ALA A 377 -8.18 -25.00 -27.67
N ARG A 378 -7.58 -24.39 -28.69
CA ARG A 378 -6.81 -24.94 -29.82
C ARG A 378 -7.42 -26.08 -30.66
N SER A 379 -7.43 -25.85 -31.97
CA SER A 379 -7.04 -26.90 -32.91
C SER A 379 -5.95 -26.38 -33.84
N SER A 380 -4.97 -27.24 -34.05
CA SER A 380 -3.79 -27.07 -34.88
C SER A 380 -4.15 -27.35 -36.34
N VAL A 381 -3.68 -26.50 -37.26
CA VAL A 381 -3.19 -26.87 -38.60
C VAL A 381 -2.01 -25.97 -38.89
#